data_AF-A0A7W0JG91-F1
#
_entry.id   AF-A0A7W0JG91-F1
#
_cell.length_a   1.000
_cell.length_b   1.000
_cell.length_c   1.000
_cell.angle_alpha   90.00
_cell.angle_beta   90.00
_cell.angle_gamma   90.00
#
_symmetry.space_group_name_H-M   'P 1'
#
loop_
_entity.id
_entity.type
_entity.pdbx_description
1 polymer ?
#
loop_
_entity_poly.entity_id
_entity_poly.type
_entity_poly.pdbx_seq_one_letter_code
_entity_poly.pdbx_strand_id
1 'polypeptide(L)'
;EHLTFYRHRLLYPFLVEGRAVYLQARTTAAGVEPRWHNMRGPVPSLYNLDALLNLPSGSVVHLVEGFTDTLTLAAHGFHAVGLVGAGGLKDEWLAPLGRFRVVAALDPDAAGRRAAARYREMFARRGSGLAVINLPADVNDFFRQHPAAALEFELMTETALEETMNDEL
;
A
#
# COMPACT_ATOMS: atom_id res chain seq x y z
N GLU A 1 -27.61 -19.76 8.00
CA GLU A 1 -26.82 -18.51 7.95
C GLU A 1 -26.17 -18.37 6.58
N HIS A 2 -26.13 -17.16 6.02
CA HIS A 2 -25.38 -16.90 4.78
C HIS A 2 -23.96 -16.45 5.15
N LEU A 3 -22.95 -17.12 4.58
CA LEU A 3 -21.54 -16.74 4.72
C LEU A 3 -21.33 -15.30 4.24
N THR A 4 -20.47 -14.51 4.90
CA THR A 4 -20.23 -13.10 4.54
C THR A 4 -19.79 -12.89 3.08
N PHE A 5 -19.08 -13.87 2.49
CA PHE A 5 -18.50 -13.77 1.15
C PHE A 5 -19.12 -14.71 0.10
N TYR A 6 -20.38 -15.09 0.27
CA TYR A 6 -21.05 -16.11 -0.56
C TYR A 6 -21.26 -15.74 -2.05
N ARG A 7 -21.04 -14.48 -2.46
CA ARG A 7 -21.20 -14.00 -3.85
C ARG A 7 -19.91 -13.50 -4.48
N HIS A 8 -18.81 -13.49 -3.73
CA HIS A 8 -17.54 -12.90 -4.15
C HIS A 8 -16.70 -13.96 -4.85
N ARG A 9 -16.12 -13.59 -6.01
CA ARG A 9 -15.27 -14.51 -6.78
C ARG A 9 -13.78 -14.30 -6.52
N LEU A 10 -13.40 -13.17 -5.94
CA LEU A 10 -12.02 -12.84 -5.59
C LEU A 10 -11.95 -12.54 -4.09
N LEU A 11 -11.06 -13.24 -3.41
CA LEU A 11 -10.76 -13.08 -1.99
C LEU A 11 -9.27 -12.80 -1.84
N TYR A 12 -8.94 -11.75 -1.10
CA TYR A 12 -7.58 -11.27 -0.84
C TYR A 12 -7.28 -11.44 0.65
N PRO A 13 -6.49 -12.47 1.02
CA PRO A 13 -6.17 -12.71 2.41
C PRO A 13 -5.07 -11.80 2.91
N PHE A 14 -5.24 -11.28 4.12
CA PHE A 14 -4.18 -10.62 4.88
C PHE A 14 -3.45 -11.71 5.66
N LEU A 15 -2.19 -11.92 5.29
CA LEU A 15 -1.31 -12.85 5.97
C LEU A 15 -0.52 -12.10 7.04
N VAL A 16 -0.51 -12.67 8.24
CA VAL A 16 0.35 -12.27 9.36
C VAL A 16 1.02 -13.54 9.87
N GLU A 17 2.33 -13.60 9.78
CA GLU A 17 3.15 -14.77 10.15
C GLU A 17 2.68 -16.08 9.48
N GLY A 18 2.35 -15.98 8.18
CA GLY A 18 1.89 -17.10 7.36
C GLY A 18 0.43 -17.51 7.60
N ARG A 19 -0.30 -16.82 8.49
CA ARG A 19 -1.71 -17.12 8.79
C ARG A 19 -2.64 -16.09 8.17
N ALA A 20 -3.67 -16.56 7.45
CA ALA A 20 -4.75 -15.70 6.97
C ALA A 20 -5.64 -15.25 8.14
N VAL A 21 -5.53 -13.99 8.53
CA VAL A 21 -6.23 -13.41 9.69
C VAL A 21 -7.37 -12.47 9.31
N TYR A 22 -7.46 -12.08 8.05
CA TYR A 22 -8.51 -11.20 7.52
C TYR A 22 -8.70 -11.43 6.02
N LEU A 23 -9.88 -11.09 5.50
CA LEU A 23 -10.18 -11.15 4.08
C LEU A 23 -10.78 -9.83 3.62
N GLN A 24 -10.34 -9.37 2.45
CA GLN A 24 -11.10 -8.43 1.64
C GLN A 24 -11.56 -9.14 0.37
N ALA A 25 -12.78 -8.87 -0.06
CA ALA A 25 -13.41 -9.53 -1.19
C ALA A 25 -13.80 -8.51 -2.26
N ARG A 26 -13.67 -8.92 -3.53
CA ARG A 26 -14.17 -8.15 -4.68
C ARG A 26 -15.32 -8.88 -5.34
N THR A 27 -16.39 -8.15 -5.66
CA THR A 27 -17.36 -8.65 -6.63
C THR A 27 -16.80 -8.55 -8.04
N THR A 28 -17.11 -9.53 -8.89
CA THR A 28 -16.85 -9.46 -10.33
C THR A 28 -18.15 -9.34 -11.13
N ALA A 29 -19.29 -9.28 -10.44
CA ALA A 29 -20.60 -9.12 -11.07
C ALA A 29 -20.82 -7.63 -11.39
N ALA A 30 -21.25 -7.34 -12.61
CA ALA A 30 -21.60 -5.99 -13.04
C ALA A 30 -22.79 -5.45 -12.23
N GLY A 31 -22.76 -4.15 -11.90
CA GLY A 31 -23.85 -3.46 -11.20
C GLY A 31 -23.99 -3.78 -9.70
N VAL A 32 -23.06 -4.53 -9.11
CA VAL A 32 -23.06 -4.81 -7.66
C VAL A 32 -22.18 -3.79 -6.94
N GLU A 33 -22.78 -2.98 -6.08
CA GLU A 33 -22.09 -2.07 -5.17
C GLU A 33 -22.40 -2.40 -3.69
N PRO A 34 -21.42 -2.24 -2.77
CA PRO A 34 -20.05 -1.78 -3.03
C PRO A 34 -19.21 -2.87 -3.74
N ARG A 35 -18.33 -2.47 -4.66
CA ARG A 35 -17.45 -3.42 -5.37
C ARG A 35 -16.49 -4.17 -4.43
N TRP A 36 -16.14 -3.55 -3.30
CA TRP A 36 -15.24 -4.06 -2.25
C TRP A 36 -16.02 -4.40 -0.98
N HIS A 37 -15.70 -5.54 -0.37
CA HIS A 37 -16.31 -5.99 0.88
C HIS A 37 -15.23 -6.46 1.86
N ASN A 38 -15.25 -5.88 3.05
CA ASN A 38 -14.32 -6.19 4.12
C ASN A 38 -14.91 -7.24 5.08
N MET A 39 -14.06 -8.09 5.65
CA MET A 39 -14.46 -8.96 6.76
C MET A 39 -14.88 -8.09 7.95
N ARG A 40 -15.87 -8.54 8.73
CA ARG A 40 -16.28 -7.83 9.94
C ARG A 40 -15.11 -7.76 10.93
N GLY A 41 -14.98 -6.62 11.60
CA GLY A 41 -13.91 -6.37 12.57
C GLY A 41 -12.81 -5.45 12.03
N PRO A 42 -11.83 -5.12 12.88
CA PRO A 42 -10.74 -4.23 12.50
C PRO A 42 -9.82 -4.91 11.49
N VAL A 43 -9.33 -4.14 10.51
CA VAL A 43 -8.20 -4.57 9.67
C VAL A 43 -6.99 -4.79 10.59
N PRO A 44 -6.34 -5.97 10.54
CA PRO A 44 -5.31 -6.32 11.51
C PRO A 44 -3.92 -5.77 11.15
N SER A 45 -3.62 -5.63 9.86
CA SER A 45 -2.30 -5.27 9.35
C SER A 45 -2.40 -4.58 7.99
N LEU A 46 -1.26 -4.10 7.50
CA LEU A 46 -1.09 -3.83 6.07
C LEU A 46 -1.23 -5.13 5.27
N TYR A 47 -1.80 -5.03 4.07
CA TYR A 47 -1.81 -6.11 3.11
C TYR A 47 -0.38 -6.39 2.63
N ASN A 48 -0.04 -7.66 2.41
CA ASN A 48 1.28 -8.13 1.96
C ASN A 48 2.44 -7.91 2.97
N LEU A 49 2.15 -7.66 4.25
CA LEU A 49 3.18 -7.40 5.27
C LEU A 49 4.19 -8.54 5.39
N ASP A 50 3.74 -9.80 5.33
CA ASP A 50 4.61 -10.98 5.43
C ASP A 50 5.65 -11.06 4.31
N ALA A 51 5.40 -10.45 3.15
CA ALA A 51 6.38 -10.39 2.06
C ALA A 51 7.65 -9.60 2.45
N LEU A 52 7.57 -8.80 3.51
CA LEU A 52 8.71 -8.02 4.01
C LEU A 52 9.62 -8.78 4.97
N LEU A 53 9.22 -9.96 5.48
CA LEU A 53 9.90 -10.65 6.58
C LEU A 53 11.37 -10.95 6.27
N ASN A 54 11.66 -11.39 5.05
CA ASN A 54 13.00 -11.78 4.62
C ASN A 54 13.79 -10.66 3.93
N LEU A 55 13.24 -9.45 3.85
CA LEU A 55 13.95 -8.33 3.22
C LEU A 55 15.05 -7.79 4.15
N PRO A 56 16.21 -7.41 3.60
CA PRO A 56 17.26 -6.77 4.38
C PRO A 56 16.82 -5.39 4.87
N SER A 57 17.39 -4.94 5.99
CA SER A 57 17.22 -3.56 6.45
C SER A 57 17.74 -2.59 5.38
N GLY A 58 17.04 -1.47 5.20
CA GLY A 58 17.34 -0.47 4.18
C GLY A 58 16.71 -0.75 2.80
N SER A 59 16.07 -1.91 2.59
CA SER A 59 15.24 -2.15 1.40
C SER A 59 14.18 -1.06 1.25
N VAL A 60 13.87 -0.72 -0.01
CA VAL A 60 12.77 0.19 -0.34
C VAL A 60 11.45 -0.56 -0.22
N VAL A 61 10.47 0.02 0.46
CA VAL A 61 9.13 -0.54 0.60
C VAL A 61 8.09 0.53 0.26
N HIS A 62 7.17 0.18 -0.63
CA HIS A 62 6.13 1.07 -1.12
C HIS A 62 4.84 0.91 -0.30
N LEU A 63 4.32 2.01 0.22
CA LEU A 63 3.01 2.07 0.89
C LEU A 63 1.96 2.60 -0.08
N VAL A 64 0.97 1.78 -0.41
CA VAL A 64 -0.09 2.08 -1.40
C VAL A 64 -1.49 1.90 -0.81
N GLU A 65 -2.52 2.41 -1.48
CA GLU A 65 -3.89 2.48 -0.92
C GLU A 65 -4.66 1.16 -0.90
N GLY A 66 -4.40 0.28 -1.86
CA GLY A 66 -5.14 -0.97 -2.03
C GLY A 66 -4.28 -2.18 -2.34
N PHE A 67 -4.87 -3.36 -2.21
CA PHE A 67 -4.22 -4.63 -2.57
C PHE A 67 -4.03 -4.75 -4.10
N THR A 68 -4.85 -4.10 -4.95
CA THR A 68 -4.60 -4.06 -6.40
C THR A 68 -3.28 -3.39 -6.71
N ASP A 69 -3.05 -2.20 -6.14
CA ASP A 69 -1.80 -1.45 -6.30
C ASP A 69 -0.62 -2.23 -5.74
N THR A 70 -0.83 -2.87 -4.58
CA THR A 70 0.20 -3.71 -3.95
C THR A 70 0.59 -4.86 -4.86
N LEU A 71 -0.39 -5.56 -5.44
CA LEU A 71 -0.16 -6.68 -6.34
C LEU A 71 0.46 -6.22 -7.67
N THR A 72 0.06 -5.07 -8.18
CA THR A 72 0.67 -4.47 -9.38
C THR A 72 2.15 -4.21 -9.15
N LEU A 73 2.52 -3.55 -8.05
CA LEU A 73 3.92 -3.32 -7.72
C LEU A 73 4.70 -4.62 -7.51
N ALA A 74 4.14 -5.56 -6.75
CA ALA A 74 4.75 -6.86 -6.51
C ALA A 74 4.99 -7.65 -7.81
N ALA A 75 4.04 -7.61 -8.75
CA ALA A 75 4.16 -8.27 -10.05
C ALA A 75 5.28 -7.68 -10.92
N HIS A 76 5.69 -6.44 -10.66
CA HIS A 76 6.79 -5.75 -11.36
C HIS A 76 8.09 -5.71 -10.54
N GLY A 77 8.19 -6.50 -9.45
CA GLY A 77 9.42 -6.64 -8.67
C GLY A 77 9.61 -5.62 -7.55
N PHE A 78 8.64 -4.72 -7.33
CA PHE A 78 8.70 -3.76 -6.23
C PHE A 78 8.16 -4.37 -4.93
N HIS A 79 8.84 -4.11 -3.81
CA HIS A 79 8.30 -4.46 -2.50
C HIS A 79 7.22 -3.46 -2.11
N ALA A 80 6.01 -3.94 -1.84
CA ALA A 80 4.87 -3.09 -1.54
C ALA A 80 3.97 -3.69 -0.46
N VAL A 81 3.34 -2.80 0.29
CA VAL A 81 2.31 -3.10 1.29
C VAL A 81 1.12 -2.18 1.09
N GLY A 82 -0.08 -2.74 1.27
CA GLY A 82 -1.34 -2.07 0.97
C GLY A 82 -2.14 -1.66 2.19
N LEU A 83 -2.78 -0.50 2.12
CA LEU A 83 -3.82 -0.08 3.03
C LEU A 83 -5.18 -0.72 2.65
N VAL A 84 -6.18 -0.42 3.45
CA VAL A 84 -7.59 -0.58 3.08
C VAL A 84 -8.16 0.84 2.93
N GLY A 85 -7.78 1.49 1.83
CA GLY A 85 -8.07 2.88 1.50
C GLY A 85 -7.12 3.91 2.17
N ALA A 86 -7.07 5.13 1.61
CA ALA A 86 -6.17 6.23 1.99
C ALA A 86 -6.07 6.51 3.50
N GLY A 87 -7.14 6.33 4.28
CA GLY A 87 -7.19 6.73 5.69
C GLY A 87 -6.68 5.69 6.69
N GLY A 88 -6.29 4.51 6.24
CA GLY A 88 -6.21 3.32 7.10
C GLY A 88 -4.95 3.13 7.95
N LEU A 89 -3.86 3.89 7.75
CA LEU A 89 -2.61 3.61 8.45
C LEU A 89 -2.74 3.90 9.95
N LYS A 90 -2.26 2.96 10.76
CA LYS A 90 -2.27 3.03 12.21
C LYS A 90 -0.85 3.15 12.74
N ASP A 91 -0.69 3.77 13.90
CA ASP A 91 0.64 3.96 14.48
C ASP A 91 1.32 2.60 14.74
N GLU A 92 0.62 1.59 15.25
CA GLU A 92 1.21 0.27 15.51
C GLU A 92 1.82 -0.40 14.26
N TRP A 93 1.38 -0.02 13.06
CA TRP A 93 1.86 -0.59 11.80
C TRP A 93 3.16 0.02 11.29
N LEU A 94 3.66 1.12 11.88
CA LEU A 94 4.95 1.67 11.46
C LEU A 94 6.14 0.93 12.06
N ALA A 95 5.96 0.26 13.21
CA ALA A 95 7.02 -0.52 13.84
C ALA A 95 7.65 -1.56 12.89
N PRO A 96 6.87 -2.42 12.18
CA PRO A 96 7.45 -3.36 11.22
C PRO A 96 8.06 -2.68 9.98
N LEU A 97 7.74 -1.41 9.72
CA LEU A 97 8.30 -0.64 8.61
C LEU A 97 9.60 0.09 8.98
N GLY A 98 9.91 0.25 10.26
CA GLY A 98 10.99 1.13 10.74
C GLY A 98 12.40 0.74 10.31
N ARG A 99 12.61 -0.47 9.77
CA ARG A 99 13.90 -0.90 9.21
C ARG A 99 14.05 -0.63 7.71
N PHE A 100 13.05 -0.08 7.06
CA PHE A 100 12.99 0.11 5.59
C PHE A 100 13.02 1.58 5.21
N ARG A 101 13.39 1.84 3.96
CA ARG A 101 13.17 3.16 3.32
C ARG A 101 11.77 3.15 2.73
N VAL A 102 10.83 3.85 3.39
CA VAL A 102 9.42 3.80 3.00
C VAL A 102 9.09 4.91 2.02
N VAL A 103 8.37 4.55 0.96
CA VAL A 103 7.91 5.47 -0.09
C VAL A 103 6.41 5.32 -0.24
N ALA A 104 5.65 6.39 -0.04
CA ALA A 104 4.20 6.39 -0.26
C ALA A 104 3.87 6.70 -1.72
N ALA A 105 3.03 5.88 -2.34
CA ALA A 105 2.41 6.14 -3.64
C ALA A 105 0.90 5.99 -3.47
N LEU A 106 0.25 7.08 -3.01
CA LEU A 106 -1.19 7.13 -2.74
C LEU A 106 -1.96 7.69 -3.93
N ASP A 107 -3.28 7.54 -3.93
CA ASP A 107 -4.11 7.95 -5.06
C ASP A 107 -4.00 9.48 -5.25
N PRO A 108 -4.01 9.98 -6.51
CA PRO A 108 -3.82 11.40 -6.81
C PRO A 108 -5.06 12.26 -6.52
N ASP A 109 -5.85 11.90 -5.52
CA ASP A 109 -7.04 12.60 -5.09
C ASP A 109 -6.81 13.42 -3.81
N ALA A 110 -7.87 14.10 -3.34
CA ALA A 110 -7.77 14.92 -2.14
C ALA A 110 -7.58 14.09 -0.85
N ALA A 111 -8.06 12.84 -0.82
CA ALA A 111 -7.90 11.94 0.32
C ALA A 111 -6.46 11.42 0.40
N GLY A 112 -5.88 10.96 -0.71
CA GLY A 112 -4.49 10.52 -0.82
C GLY A 112 -3.51 11.62 -0.43
N ARG A 113 -3.69 12.86 -0.90
CA ARG A 113 -2.84 14.00 -0.49
C ARG A 113 -2.89 14.30 1.01
N ARG A 114 -4.09 14.29 1.62
CA ARG A 114 -4.24 14.47 3.07
C ARG A 114 -3.61 13.31 3.85
N ALA A 115 -3.77 12.09 3.34
CA ALA A 115 -3.16 10.91 3.94
C ALA A 115 -1.63 10.98 3.90
N ALA A 116 -1.04 11.36 2.77
CA ALA A 116 0.41 11.51 2.63
C ALA A 116 0.98 12.51 3.64
N ALA A 117 0.36 13.69 3.79
CA ALA A 117 0.78 14.69 4.78
C ALA A 117 0.72 14.13 6.21
N ARG A 118 -0.39 13.48 6.58
CA ARG A 118 -0.54 12.83 7.89
C ARG A 118 0.48 11.72 8.11
N TYR A 119 0.80 10.94 7.09
CA TYR A 119 1.76 9.84 7.19
C TYR A 119 3.18 10.37 7.36
N ARG A 120 3.56 11.45 6.66
CA ARG A 120 4.84 12.13 6.91
C ARG A 120 4.97 12.53 8.39
N GLU A 121 3.93 13.10 8.99
CA GLU A 121 3.95 13.43 10.42
C GLU A 121 4.06 12.19 11.32
N MET A 122 3.38 11.10 10.98
CA MET A 122 3.45 9.82 11.73
C MET A 122 4.85 9.22 11.71
N PHE A 123 5.52 9.24 10.55
CA PHE A 123 6.90 8.79 10.39
C PHE A 123 7.88 9.73 11.12
N ALA A 124 7.71 11.04 11.00
CA ALA A 124 8.57 12.03 11.65
C ALA A 124 8.55 11.92 13.18
N ARG A 125 7.37 11.64 13.79
CA ARG A 125 7.26 11.38 15.24
C ARG A 125 8.06 10.17 15.71
N ARG A 126 8.48 9.30 14.80
CA ARG A 126 9.34 8.13 15.08
C ARG A 126 10.81 8.34 14.69
N GLY A 127 11.18 9.55 14.26
CA GLY A 127 12.54 9.84 13.79
C GLY A 127 12.88 9.17 12.45
N SER A 128 11.88 8.98 11.59
CA SER A 128 12.05 8.39 10.25
C SER A 128 11.39 9.26 9.18
N GLY A 129 11.96 9.31 7.98
CA GLY A 129 11.36 9.95 6.82
C GLY A 129 10.31 9.08 6.12
N LEU A 130 9.42 9.74 5.38
CA LEU A 130 8.53 9.11 4.40
C LEU A 130 8.63 9.88 3.09
N ALA A 131 9.23 9.24 2.09
CA ALA A 131 9.24 9.74 0.72
C ALA A 131 7.85 9.60 0.10
N VAL A 132 7.50 10.48 -0.84
CA VAL A 132 6.18 10.48 -1.48
C VAL A 132 6.34 10.63 -3.00
N ILE A 133 5.76 9.70 -3.75
CA ILE A 133 5.63 9.78 -5.21
C ILE A 133 4.23 10.30 -5.54
N ASN A 134 4.15 11.26 -6.46
CA ASN A 134 2.89 11.76 -6.99
C ASN A 134 2.69 11.23 -8.42
N LEU A 135 1.85 10.21 -8.56
CA LEU A 135 1.49 9.65 -9.87
C LEU A 135 0.33 10.43 -10.52
N PRO A 136 0.20 10.40 -11.86
CA PRO A 136 -0.94 11.01 -12.55
C PRO A 136 -2.25 10.21 -12.43
N ALA A 137 -2.17 8.94 -11.99
CA ALA A 137 -3.28 8.02 -11.76
C ALA A 137 -2.98 7.15 -10.53
N ASP A 138 -3.94 6.33 -10.09
CA ASP A 138 -3.62 5.27 -9.14
C ASP A 138 -2.56 4.31 -9.72
N VAL A 139 -1.84 3.61 -8.85
CA VAL A 139 -0.69 2.78 -9.25
C VAL A 139 -1.11 1.73 -10.28
N ASN A 140 -2.22 1.03 -10.04
CA ASN A 140 -2.70 0.01 -10.97
C ASN A 140 -3.01 0.60 -12.36
N ASP A 141 -3.66 1.75 -12.43
CA ASP A 141 -4.00 2.40 -13.69
C ASP A 141 -2.77 2.99 -14.39
N PHE A 142 -1.83 3.56 -13.64
CA PHE A 142 -0.55 4.03 -14.16
C PHE A 142 0.21 2.90 -14.88
N PHE A 143 0.37 1.74 -14.23
CA PHE A 143 1.05 0.58 -14.81
C PHE A 143 0.31 -0.03 -16.01
N ARG A 144 -1.01 0.14 -16.09
CA ARG A 144 -1.79 -0.31 -17.26
C ARG A 144 -1.68 0.62 -18.46
N GLN A 145 -1.47 1.91 -18.22
CA GLN A 145 -1.51 2.95 -19.25
C GLN A 145 -0.11 3.24 -19.82
N HIS A 146 0.95 3.06 -19.02
CA HIS A 146 2.32 3.41 -19.39
C HIS A 146 3.17 2.16 -19.68
N PRO A 147 3.62 1.93 -20.93
CA PRO A 147 4.48 0.79 -21.25
C PRO A 147 5.82 0.78 -20.50
N ALA A 148 6.31 1.96 -20.10
CA ALA A 148 7.55 2.14 -19.35
C ALA A 148 7.30 2.39 -17.85
N ALA A 149 6.10 2.10 -17.33
CA ALA A 149 5.69 2.40 -15.96
C ALA A 149 6.69 1.93 -14.90
N ALA A 150 7.29 0.74 -15.05
CA ALA A 150 8.26 0.22 -14.07
C ALA A 150 9.50 1.11 -13.98
N LEU A 151 10.07 1.52 -15.12
CA LEU A 151 11.23 2.42 -15.15
C LEU A 151 10.87 3.82 -14.64
N GLU A 152 9.72 4.36 -15.07
CA GLU A 152 9.23 5.65 -14.61
C GLU A 152 9.02 5.66 -13.09
N PHE A 153 8.41 4.61 -12.54
CA PHE A 153 8.15 4.45 -11.12
C PHE A 153 9.45 4.30 -10.32
N GLU A 154 10.42 3.54 -10.81
CA GLU A 154 11.74 3.41 -10.18
C GLU A 154 12.47 4.76 -10.10
N LEU A 155 12.52 5.52 -11.21
CA LEU A 155 13.15 6.85 -11.23
C LEU A 155 12.46 7.85 -10.27
N MET A 156 11.13 7.83 -10.21
CA MET A 156 10.38 8.64 -9.25
C MET A 156 10.67 8.23 -7.79
N THR A 157 10.84 6.93 -7.55
CA THR A 157 11.20 6.37 -6.24
C THR A 157 12.56 6.86 -5.78
N GLU A 158 13.56 6.79 -6.65
CA GLU A 158 14.91 7.27 -6.37
C GLU A 158 14.91 8.78 -6.07
N THR A 159 14.25 9.56 -6.91
CA THR A 159 14.15 11.03 -6.74
C THR A 159 13.48 11.39 -5.41
N ALA A 160 12.35 10.76 -5.08
CA ALA A 160 11.64 11.04 -3.83
C ALA A 160 12.46 10.67 -2.58
N LEU A 161 13.27 9.63 -2.65
CA LEU A 161 14.18 9.23 -1.56
C LEU A 161 15.33 10.24 -1.38
N GLU A 162 15.91 10.73 -2.48
CA GLU A 162 16.94 11.77 -2.45
C GLU A 162 16.42 13.09 -1.86
N GLU A 163 15.24 13.54 -2.28
CA GLU A 163 14.59 14.74 -1.75
C GLU A 163 14.34 14.62 -0.24
N THR A 164 13.85 13.47 0.21
CA THR A 164 13.57 13.23 1.64
C THR A 164 14.86 13.23 2.47
N MET A 165 15.96 12.68 1.94
CA MET A 165 17.25 12.68 2.63
C MET A 165 17.84 14.10 2.76
N ASN A 166 17.62 14.96 1.76
CA ASN A 166 18.06 16.36 1.81
C ASN A 166 17.26 17.21 2.80
N ASP A 167 15.98 16.90 3.02
CA ASP A 167 15.13 17.57 4.02
C ASP A 167 15.51 17.22 5.47
N GLU A 168 16.25 16.12 5.69
CA GLU A 168 16.67 15.64 7.02
C GLU A 168 18.06 16.17 7.47
N LEU A 169 18.81 16.83 6.58
CA LEU A 169 20.16 17.38 6.79
C LEU A 169 20.13 18.88 7.15
#